data_AF-A0A7W2NRE0-F1
#
_entry.id   AF-A0A7W2NRE0-F1
#
_cell.length_a   1.000
_cell.length_b   1.000
_cell.length_c   1.000
_cell.angle_alpha   90.00
_cell.angle_beta   90.00
_cell.angle_gamma   90.00
#
_symmetry.space_group_name_H-M   'P 1'
#
loop_
_entity.id
_entity.type
_entity.pdbx_description
1 polymer ?
#
loop_
_entity_poly.entity_id
_entity_poly.type
_entity_poly.pdbx_seq_one_letter_code
_entity_poly.pdbx_strand_id
1 'polypeptide(L)'
;MKTPINIKLATLPPIITFFTSNYLAGDCFPLSIGIFANGKAYAWHISPQVHWKLDHYDSAVYAGTPLSFFYEHGDPSHSIKAIVEKLVGFQKVVFCLNFAHDKYSLEQLGCTDLIVKDIEEIDSFDHYGERIDQLVKTMKDSKLNKYSVKDVVTTLAYQTLDNLRYQDLSVMRYALFRYAVDHSK
;
A
#
# COMPACT_ATOMS: atom_id res chain seq x y z
N MET A 1 -13.01 27.06 5.87
CA MET A 1 -12.67 27.10 4.42
C MET A 1 -11.34 26.36 4.28
N LYS A 2 -11.30 25.20 3.61
CA LYS A 2 -10.09 24.38 3.46
C LYS A 2 -9.17 25.05 2.42
N THR A 3 -7.93 25.35 2.76
CA THR A 3 -6.95 25.93 1.83
C THR A 3 -6.16 24.80 1.18
N PRO A 4 -6.11 24.69 -0.16
CA PRO A 4 -5.40 23.61 -0.81
C PRO A 4 -3.90 23.67 -0.51
N ILE A 5 -3.34 22.59 0.04
CA ILE A 5 -1.87 22.42 0.08
C ILE A 5 -1.45 21.95 -1.31
N ASN A 6 -0.46 22.62 -1.91
CA ASN A 6 -0.01 22.36 -3.26
C ASN A 6 0.94 21.14 -3.30
N ILE A 7 0.38 19.95 -3.08
CA ILE A 7 1.13 18.69 -3.01
C ILE A 7 1.17 18.07 -4.40
N LYS A 8 2.36 17.60 -4.81
CA LYS A 8 2.57 16.89 -6.08
C LYS A 8 2.57 15.39 -5.83
N LEU A 9 2.08 14.60 -6.79
CA LEU A 9 2.14 13.12 -6.72
C LEU A 9 3.55 12.59 -6.44
N ALA A 10 4.57 13.25 -7.00
CA ALA A 10 5.97 12.86 -6.81
C ALA A 10 6.48 13.07 -5.38
N THR A 11 5.79 13.85 -4.55
CA THR A 11 6.19 14.14 -3.17
C THR A 11 5.45 13.29 -2.15
N LEU A 12 4.55 12.39 -2.59
CA LEU A 12 3.93 11.43 -1.68
C LEU A 12 4.97 10.43 -1.19
N PRO A 13 4.89 10.00 0.08
CA PRO A 13 5.71 8.90 0.57
C PRO A 13 5.38 7.61 -0.20
N PRO A 14 6.28 6.61 -0.21
CA PRO A 14 6.01 5.36 -0.87
C PRO A 14 4.79 4.66 -0.28
N ILE A 15 3.89 4.21 -1.16
CA ILE A 15 2.71 3.42 -0.78
C ILE A 15 2.91 2.02 -1.34
N ILE A 16 2.78 1.01 -0.49
CA ILE A 16 2.96 -0.40 -0.85
C ILE A 16 1.68 -1.15 -0.50
N THR A 17 1.29 -2.10 -1.35
CA THR A 17 0.19 -3.02 -1.05
C THR A 17 0.47 -4.37 -1.68
N PHE A 18 -0.03 -5.44 -1.05
CA PHE A 18 0.12 -6.79 -1.53
C PHE A 18 -1.23 -7.41 -1.91
N PHE A 19 -1.18 -8.27 -2.91
CA PHE A 19 -2.17 -9.32 -3.05
C PHE A 19 -1.53 -10.64 -2.63
N THR A 20 -2.17 -11.32 -1.70
CA THR A 20 -1.69 -12.56 -1.07
C THR A 20 -2.53 -13.78 -1.46
N SER A 21 -1.96 -14.97 -1.30
CA SER A 21 -2.54 -16.25 -1.73
C SER A 21 -3.91 -16.57 -1.15
N ASN A 22 -4.24 -16.07 0.05
CA ASN A 22 -5.58 -16.10 0.63
C ASN A 22 -5.66 -15.11 1.80
N TYR A 23 -6.48 -14.05 1.72
CA TYR A 23 -6.54 -13.06 2.81
C TYR A 23 -7.27 -13.56 4.08
N LEU A 24 -8.11 -14.59 3.96
CA LEU A 24 -9.00 -15.06 5.03
C LEU A 24 -8.40 -16.18 5.90
N ALA A 25 -7.38 -16.87 5.41
CA ALA A 25 -6.68 -17.89 6.14
C ALA A 25 -5.41 -17.27 6.73
N GLY A 26 -5.24 -17.28 8.05
CA GLY A 26 -4.12 -16.62 8.74
C GLY A 26 -2.72 -17.00 8.25
N ASP A 27 -2.58 -18.09 7.48
CA ASP A 27 -1.38 -18.42 6.71
C ASP A 27 -1.57 -18.01 5.24
N CYS A 28 -0.97 -16.87 4.89
CA CYS A 28 -0.94 -16.36 3.52
C CYS A 28 0.47 -15.91 3.14
N PHE A 29 0.73 -15.78 1.84
CA PHE A 29 2.00 -15.28 1.33
C PHE A 29 1.78 -14.37 0.13
N PRO A 30 2.69 -13.42 -0.13
CA PRO A 30 2.52 -12.45 -1.19
C PRO A 30 2.68 -13.11 -2.56
N LEU A 31 1.71 -12.87 -3.44
CA LEU A 31 1.72 -13.29 -4.83
C LEU A 31 1.97 -12.13 -5.77
N SER A 32 1.65 -10.91 -5.35
CA SER A 32 1.95 -9.70 -6.12
C SER A 32 2.12 -8.51 -5.20
N ILE A 33 2.95 -7.56 -5.63
CA ILE A 33 3.24 -6.33 -4.91
C ILE A 33 3.00 -5.14 -5.81
N GLY A 34 2.42 -4.10 -5.24
CA GLY A 34 2.25 -2.80 -5.85
C GLY A 34 3.03 -1.76 -5.07
N ILE A 35 3.71 -0.88 -5.78
CA ILE A 35 4.49 0.21 -5.18
C ILE A 35 4.17 1.50 -5.91
N PHE A 36 3.72 2.51 -5.19
CA PHE A 36 3.72 3.89 -5.66
C PHE A 36 4.94 4.58 -5.09
N ALA A 37 5.82 5.09 -5.95
CA ALA A 37 6.98 5.86 -5.52
C ALA A 37 7.36 6.88 -6.59
N ASN A 38 7.79 8.07 -6.18
CA ASN A 38 8.23 9.14 -7.09
C ASN A 38 7.19 9.48 -8.17
N GLY A 39 5.89 9.45 -7.81
CA GLY A 39 4.80 9.83 -8.71
C GLY A 39 4.40 8.76 -9.73
N LYS A 40 4.93 7.53 -9.60
CA LYS A 40 4.68 6.42 -10.53
C LYS A 40 4.24 5.18 -9.77
N ALA A 41 3.30 4.44 -10.36
CA ALA A 41 2.89 3.13 -9.90
C ALA A 41 3.65 2.02 -10.63
N TYR A 42 4.09 1.04 -9.85
CA TYR A 42 4.79 -0.15 -10.29
C TYR A 42 4.12 -1.38 -9.71
N ALA A 43 4.20 -2.51 -10.40
CA ALA A 43 3.66 -3.77 -9.92
C ALA A 43 4.50 -4.94 -10.44
N TRP A 44 4.60 -5.98 -9.61
CA TRP A 44 5.30 -7.22 -9.92
C TRP A 44 4.55 -8.43 -9.36
N HIS A 45 4.75 -9.57 -10.01
CA HIS A 45 4.36 -10.87 -9.47
C HIS A 45 5.51 -11.45 -8.67
N ILE A 46 5.19 -12.21 -7.62
CA ILE A 46 6.17 -12.76 -6.69
C ILE A 46 6.13 -14.28 -6.82
N SER A 47 7.29 -14.87 -7.11
CA SER A 47 7.40 -16.34 -7.10
C SER A 47 7.25 -16.85 -5.68
N PRO A 48 6.33 -17.79 -5.40
CA PRO A 48 6.20 -18.38 -4.08
C PRO A 48 7.48 -19.10 -3.66
N GLN A 49 7.79 -19.06 -2.36
CA GLN A 49 8.93 -19.78 -1.80
C GLN A 49 8.56 -21.20 -1.40
N VAL A 50 9.54 -22.11 -1.39
CA VAL A 50 9.35 -23.54 -1.05
C VAL A 50 8.72 -23.73 0.34
N HIS A 51 9.00 -22.84 1.29
CA HIS A 51 8.47 -22.93 2.66
C HIS A 51 7.12 -22.21 2.82
N TRP A 52 6.65 -21.48 1.81
CA TRP A 52 5.32 -20.89 1.80
C TRP A 52 4.31 -21.94 1.43
N LYS A 53 3.57 -22.42 2.43
CA LYS A 53 2.57 -23.46 2.28
C LYS A 53 1.19 -22.83 2.30
N LEU A 54 0.31 -23.31 1.43
CA LEU A 54 -1.10 -22.96 1.42
C LEU A 54 -1.90 -24.24 1.38
N ASP A 55 -2.85 -24.37 2.30
CA ASP A 55 -3.73 -25.53 2.33
C ASP A 55 -4.73 -25.50 1.16
N HIS A 56 -5.19 -24.31 0.76
CA HIS A 56 -6.13 -24.13 -0.34
C HIS A 56 -5.89 -22.84 -1.10
N TYR A 57 -5.71 -22.94 -2.43
CA TYR A 57 -5.64 -21.80 -3.35
C TYR A 57 -6.94 -21.65 -4.14
N ASP A 58 -7.61 -20.51 -3.97
CA ASP A 58 -8.75 -20.14 -4.80
C ASP A 58 -8.32 -19.17 -5.91
N SER A 59 -8.18 -19.70 -7.13
CA SER A 59 -7.85 -18.91 -8.31
C SER A 59 -8.89 -17.82 -8.63
N ALA A 60 -10.15 -17.93 -8.16
CA ALA A 60 -11.18 -16.92 -8.40
C ALA A 60 -10.83 -15.58 -7.75
N VAL A 61 -10.05 -15.59 -6.66
CA VAL A 61 -9.51 -14.39 -6.01
C VAL A 61 -8.56 -13.63 -6.96
N TYR A 62 -7.91 -14.34 -7.88
CA TYR A 62 -6.95 -13.81 -8.86
C TYR A 62 -7.47 -13.91 -10.30
N ALA A 63 -8.76 -13.68 -10.52
CA ALA A 63 -9.36 -13.69 -11.86
C ALA A 63 -9.14 -15.00 -12.64
N GLY A 64 -9.05 -16.13 -11.94
CA GLY A 64 -8.80 -17.45 -12.52
C GLY A 64 -7.32 -17.74 -12.79
N THR A 65 -6.41 -16.86 -12.35
CA THR A 65 -4.96 -17.09 -12.47
C THR A 65 -4.58 -18.28 -11.58
N PRO A 66 -4.00 -19.36 -12.13
CA PRO A 66 -3.57 -20.50 -11.33
C PRO A 66 -2.29 -20.18 -10.55
N LEU A 67 -2.06 -20.86 -9.42
CA LEU A 67 -0.84 -20.66 -8.63
C LEU A 67 0.44 -20.92 -9.44
N SER A 68 0.40 -21.84 -10.40
CA SER A 68 1.51 -22.16 -11.31
C SER A 68 2.00 -20.95 -12.11
N PHE A 69 1.12 -20.00 -12.44
CA PHE A 69 1.49 -18.78 -13.13
C PHE A 69 2.52 -17.97 -12.33
N PHE A 70 2.36 -17.88 -11.01
CA PHE A 70 3.29 -17.13 -10.15
C PHE A 70 4.64 -17.84 -10.01
N TYR A 71 4.67 -19.17 -10.07
CA TYR A 71 5.93 -19.91 -10.12
C TYR A 71 6.69 -19.70 -11.43
N GLU A 72 5.98 -19.53 -12.55
CA GLU A 72 6.59 -19.38 -13.88
C GLU A 72 6.97 -17.93 -14.20
N HIS A 73 6.16 -16.96 -13.77
CA HIS A 73 6.28 -15.55 -14.15
C HIS A 73 6.58 -14.61 -12.98
N GLY A 74 6.63 -15.12 -11.75
CA GLY A 74 6.95 -14.32 -10.58
C GLY A 74 8.44 -14.06 -10.43
N ASP A 75 8.78 -12.86 -9.98
CA ASP A 75 10.15 -12.53 -9.61
C ASP A 75 10.51 -13.18 -8.26
N PRO A 76 11.76 -13.62 -8.07
CA PRO A 76 12.23 -14.13 -6.79
C PRO A 76 12.11 -13.09 -5.67
N SER A 77 11.79 -13.52 -4.45
CA SER A 77 11.59 -12.60 -3.30
C SER A 77 12.80 -11.68 -3.03
N HIS A 78 14.03 -12.15 -3.22
CA HIS A 78 15.23 -11.33 -3.05
C HIS A 78 15.32 -10.19 -4.07
N SER A 79 14.85 -10.42 -5.31
CA SER A 79 14.81 -9.41 -6.35
C SER A 79 13.73 -8.36 -6.04
N ILE A 80 12.57 -8.81 -5.55
CA ILE A 80 11.50 -7.93 -5.07
C ILE A 80 11.98 -7.05 -3.91
N LYS A 81 12.68 -7.63 -2.92
CA LYS A 81 13.29 -6.87 -1.82
C LYS A 81 14.21 -5.76 -2.33
N ALA A 82 15.12 -6.09 -3.25
CA ALA A 82 16.04 -5.10 -3.83
C ALA A 82 15.28 -4.00 -4.60
N ILE A 83 14.18 -4.34 -5.27
CA ILE A 83 13.30 -3.37 -5.94
C ILE A 83 12.63 -2.44 -4.92
N VAL A 84 12.07 -2.99 -3.84
CA VAL A 84 11.47 -2.21 -2.74
C VAL A 84 12.50 -1.24 -2.16
N GLU A 85 13.67 -1.74 -1.76
CA GLU A 85 14.74 -0.91 -1.20
C GLU A 85 15.17 0.21 -2.15
N LYS A 86 15.30 -0.09 -3.44
CA LYS A 86 15.66 0.90 -4.46
C LYS A 86 14.59 1.98 -4.65
N LEU A 87 13.32 1.62 -4.66
CA LEU A 87 12.21 2.54 -4.92
C LEU A 87 11.86 3.40 -3.72
N VAL A 88 11.97 2.82 -2.53
CA VAL A 88 11.79 3.48 -1.25
C VAL A 88 13.00 4.37 -0.92
N GLY A 89 14.17 4.03 -1.46
CA GLY A 89 15.39 4.85 -1.38
C GLY A 89 15.80 5.09 0.08
N PHE A 90 16.11 6.34 0.42
CA PHE A 90 16.43 6.74 1.81
C PHE A 90 15.20 6.88 2.71
N GLN A 91 13.99 6.89 2.15
CA GLN A 91 12.76 7.10 2.93
C GLN A 91 12.37 5.78 3.58
N LYS A 92 12.93 5.46 4.75
CA LYS A 92 12.59 4.21 5.46
C LYS A 92 11.10 4.07 5.81
N VAL A 93 10.32 5.14 5.72
CA VAL A 93 8.89 5.15 6.02
C VAL A 93 8.08 4.79 4.78
N VAL A 94 7.27 3.75 4.88
CA VAL A 94 6.34 3.30 3.82
C VAL A 94 4.93 3.18 4.38
N PHE A 95 3.94 3.44 3.56
CA PHE A 95 2.53 3.34 3.93
C PHE A 95 1.87 2.13 3.28
N CYS A 96 1.05 1.41 4.04
CA CYS A 96 0.38 0.19 3.58
C CYS A 96 -1.13 0.27 3.79
N LEU A 97 -1.91 -0.40 2.93
CA LEU A 97 -3.37 -0.34 2.98
C LEU A 97 -3.92 -1.26 4.06
N ASN A 98 -3.37 -2.46 4.18
CA ASN A 98 -3.73 -3.42 5.22
C ASN A 98 -2.51 -3.63 6.10
N PHE A 99 -2.34 -2.77 7.11
CA PHE A 99 -1.12 -2.70 7.90
C PHE A 99 -0.66 -4.09 8.39
N ALA A 100 -1.56 -4.90 8.95
CA ALA A 100 -1.20 -6.21 9.47
C ALA A 100 -0.69 -7.16 8.36
N HIS A 101 -1.43 -7.26 7.24
CA HIS A 101 -1.11 -8.21 6.17
C HIS A 101 0.05 -7.75 5.27
N ASP A 102 0.08 -6.47 4.92
CA ASP A 102 1.12 -5.89 4.07
C ASP A 102 2.46 -5.84 4.82
N LYS A 103 2.45 -5.53 6.12
CA LYS A 103 3.65 -5.61 6.98
C LYS A 103 4.17 -7.04 7.06
N TYR A 104 3.29 -8.01 7.32
CA TYR A 104 3.67 -9.42 7.33
C TYR A 104 4.27 -9.86 5.99
N SER A 105 3.71 -9.41 4.87
CA SER A 105 4.24 -9.69 3.53
C SER A 105 5.63 -9.06 3.30
N LEU A 106 5.86 -7.83 3.78
CA LEU A 106 7.19 -7.19 3.76
C LEU A 106 8.20 -7.97 4.61
N GLU A 107 7.80 -8.45 5.78
CA GLU A 107 8.64 -9.28 6.66
C GLU A 107 8.99 -10.61 5.97
N GLN A 108 8.03 -11.27 5.31
CA GLN A 108 8.27 -12.49 4.52
C GLN A 108 9.24 -12.26 3.34
N LEU A 109 9.27 -11.05 2.77
CA LEU A 109 10.25 -10.66 1.75
C LEU A 109 11.62 -10.26 2.35
N GLY A 110 11.74 -10.19 3.68
CA GLY A 110 12.94 -9.79 4.39
C GLY A 110 13.16 -8.27 4.45
N CYS A 111 12.11 -7.46 4.24
CA CYS A 111 12.12 -6.00 4.34
C CYS A 111 11.87 -5.52 5.78
N THR A 112 12.69 -5.94 6.73
CA THR A 112 12.48 -5.69 8.18
C THR A 112 12.92 -4.30 8.65
N ASP A 113 13.75 -3.61 7.87
CA ASP A 113 14.33 -2.30 8.26
C ASP A 113 13.42 -1.11 7.89
N LEU A 114 12.27 -1.38 7.29
CA LEU A 114 11.28 -0.38 6.92
C LEU A 114 10.40 -0.01 8.13
N ILE A 115 10.16 1.28 8.28
CA ILE A 115 9.12 1.81 9.17
C ILE A 115 7.81 1.74 8.39
N VAL A 116 7.08 0.65 8.59
CA VAL A 116 5.75 0.47 7.97
C VAL A 116 4.72 1.25 8.79
N LYS A 117 3.87 2.01 8.11
CA LYS A 117 2.75 2.74 8.68
C LYS A 117 1.45 2.35 7.99
N ASP A 118 0.34 2.45 8.70
CA ASP A 118 -0.96 2.36 8.07
C ASP A 118 -1.18 3.59 7.18
N ILE A 119 -1.77 3.42 5.99
CA ILE A 119 -2.14 4.52 5.12
C ILE A 119 -3.12 5.49 5.78
N GLU A 120 -3.86 5.04 6.81
CA GLU A 120 -4.67 5.90 7.68
C GLU A 120 -3.86 6.92 8.47
N GLU A 121 -2.58 6.63 8.74
CA GLU A 121 -1.65 7.55 9.38
C GLU A 121 -1.15 8.66 8.45
N ILE A 122 -1.48 8.63 7.15
CA ILE A 122 -1.32 9.81 6.27
C ILE A 122 -2.43 10.81 6.63
N ASP A 123 -2.25 11.47 7.75
CA ASP A 123 -3.00 12.60 8.32
C ASP A 123 -4.43 12.79 7.73
N SER A 124 -5.37 12.08 8.37
CA SER A 124 -6.76 12.46 8.71
C SER A 124 -7.90 11.49 8.26
N PHE A 125 -8.67 11.05 9.27
CA PHE A 125 -10.09 10.61 9.34
C PHE A 125 -10.47 9.11 9.43
N ASP A 126 -10.82 8.69 10.65
CA ASP A 126 -11.99 7.97 11.22
C ASP A 126 -12.85 6.94 10.43
N HIS A 127 -12.70 6.71 9.11
CA HIS A 127 -13.72 5.97 8.31
C HIS A 127 -13.16 4.92 7.34
N TYR A 128 -12.31 4.01 7.84
CA TYR A 128 -11.71 2.85 7.11
C TYR A 128 -12.72 2.08 6.23
N GLY A 129 -13.85 1.68 6.83
CA GLY A 129 -14.82 0.77 6.22
C GLY A 129 -15.49 1.38 5.00
N GLU A 130 -15.90 2.65 5.10
CA GLU A 130 -16.54 3.38 3.99
C GLU A 130 -15.60 3.54 2.80
N ARG A 131 -14.30 3.58 3.06
CA ARG A 131 -13.27 3.80 2.05
C ARG A 131 -12.85 2.53 1.34
N ILE A 132 -12.76 1.41 2.06
CA ILE A 132 -12.69 0.08 1.43
C ILE A 132 -13.92 -0.15 0.58
N ASP A 133 -15.10 0.16 1.07
CA ASP A 133 -16.34 0.00 0.32
C ASP A 133 -16.36 0.89 -0.93
N GLN A 134 -15.86 2.13 -0.85
CA GLN A 134 -15.71 3.00 -2.01
C GLN A 134 -14.64 2.52 -2.98
N LEU A 135 -13.47 2.06 -2.52
CA LEU A 135 -12.45 1.46 -3.38
C LEU A 135 -13.00 0.23 -4.08
N VAL A 136 -13.61 -0.68 -3.32
CA VAL A 136 -14.26 -1.89 -3.85
C VAL A 136 -15.36 -1.51 -4.83
N LYS A 137 -16.17 -0.49 -4.54
CA LYS A 137 -17.22 0.02 -5.43
C LYS A 137 -16.64 0.64 -6.69
N THR A 138 -15.70 1.57 -6.58
CA THR A 138 -15.02 2.20 -7.72
C THR A 138 -14.33 1.15 -8.59
N MET A 139 -13.64 0.17 -7.99
CA MET A 139 -13.00 -0.90 -8.73
C MET A 139 -14.01 -1.83 -9.42
N LYS A 140 -15.16 -2.13 -8.78
CA LYS A 140 -16.29 -2.87 -9.38
C LYS A 140 -16.93 -2.10 -10.52
N ASP A 141 -17.19 -0.80 -10.33
CA ASP A 141 -17.87 0.08 -11.28
C ASP A 141 -17.00 0.42 -12.50
N SER A 142 -15.68 0.47 -12.32
CA SER A 142 -14.72 0.84 -13.39
C SER A 142 -14.53 -0.23 -14.47
N LYS A 143 -15.14 -1.42 -14.35
CA LYS A 143 -14.84 -2.59 -15.19
C LYS A 143 -13.34 -2.84 -15.37
N LEU A 144 -12.51 -2.44 -14.39
CA LEU A 144 -11.11 -2.84 -14.34
C LEU A 144 -11.12 -4.36 -14.29
N ASN A 145 -10.39 -5.02 -15.19
CA ASN A 145 -10.36 -6.47 -15.31
C ASN A 145 -9.75 -7.07 -14.03
N LYS A 146 -10.57 -7.16 -12.97
CA LYS A 146 -10.35 -7.64 -11.60
C LYS A 146 -8.89 -7.52 -11.10
N TYR A 147 -8.60 -6.30 -10.67
CA TYR A 147 -7.48 -5.84 -9.82
C TYR A 147 -6.07 -6.09 -10.35
N SER A 148 -5.69 -5.33 -11.38
CA SER A 148 -4.28 -5.01 -11.59
C SER A 148 -3.77 -4.27 -10.34
N VAL A 149 -2.79 -4.86 -9.66
CA VAL A 149 -2.11 -4.28 -8.50
C VAL A 149 -1.63 -2.85 -8.77
N LYS A 150 -1.17 -2.60 -9.99
CA LYS A 150 -0.75 -1.26 -10.45
C LYS A 150 -1.89 -0.25 -10.42
N ASP A 151 -3.09 -0.65 -10.82
CA ASP A 151 -4.26 0.22 -10.88
C ASP A 151 -4.74 0.55 -9.47
N VAL A 152 -4.79 -0.46 -8.59
CA VAL A 152 -5.12 -0.31 -7.16
C VAL A 152 -4.18 0.71 -6.51
N VAL A 153 -2.87 0.52 -6.68
CA VAL A 153 -1.85 1.43 -6.15
C VAL A 153 -1.96 2.85 -6.72
N THR A 154 -2.27 2.97 -8.02
CA THR A 154 -2.48 4.28 -8.65
C THR A 154 -3.68 4.98 -8.04
N THR A 155 -4.82 4.30 -7.94
CA THR A 155 -6.04 4.84 -7.33
C THR A 155 -5.79 5.27 -5.88
N LEU A 156 -5.07 4.45 -5.09
CA LEU A 156 -4.70 4.79 -3.73
C LEU A 156 -3.86 6.08 -3.68
N ALA A 157 -2.83 6.19 -4.51
CA ALA A 157 -1.99 7.38 -4.54
C ALA A 157 -2.77 8.66 -4.89
N TYR A 158 -3.71 8.59 -5.84
CA TYR A 158 -4.58 9.72 -6.16
C TYR A 158 -5.52 10.08 -5.00
N GLN A 159 -6.10 9.10 -4.33
CA GLN A 159 -6.94 9.34 -3.15
C GLN A 159 -6.13 9.92 -1.98
N THR A 160 -4.92 9.43 -1.75
CA THR A 160 -4.00 9.99 -0.75
C THR A 160 -3.64 11.44 -1.10
N LEU A 161 -3.35 11.72 -2.37
CA LEU A 161 -3.08 13.08 -2.83
C LEU A 161 -4.26 14.02 -2.57
N ASP A 162 -5.47 13.62 -2.97
CA ASP A 162 -6.67 14.43 -2.77
C ASP A 162 -6.93 14.67 -1.28
N ASN A 163 -6.76 13.66 -0.42
CA ASN A 163 -6.85 13.85 1.02
C ASN A 163 -5.87 14.89 1.55
N LEU A 164 -4.61 14.76 1.17
CA LEU A 164 -3.55 15.67 1.61
C LEU A 164 -3.77 17.09 1.08
N ARG A 165 -4.38 17.26 -0.11
CA ARG A 165 -4.78 18.56 -0.65
C ARG A 165 -5.83 19.26 0.22
N TYR A 166 -6.70 18.51 0.90
CA TYR A 166 -7.85 19.05 1.64
C TYR A 166 -7.68 19.01 3.17
N GLN A 167 -6.44 18.91 3.66
CA GLN A 167 -6.18 18.97 5.09
C GLN A 167 -6.69 20.27 5.71
N ASP A 168 -7.45 20.12 6.80
CA ASP A 168 -7.81 21.26 7.62
C ASP A 168 -6.57 21.72 8.38
N LEU A 169 -6.03 22.87 7.96
CA LEU A 169 -4.93 23.54 8.66
C LEU A 169 -5.26 23.87 10.12
N SER A 170 -6.51 23.71 10.58
CA SER A 170 -6.89 23.89 11.98
C SER A 170 -6.13 22.95 12.92
N VAL A 171 -5.94 21.67 12.55
CA VAL A 171 -5.20 20.68 13.37
C VAL A 171 -3.70 20.97 13.35
N MET A 172 -3.14 21.28 12.18
CA MET A 172 -1.73 21.67 12.06
C MET A 172 -1.43 23.00 12.77
N ARG A 173 -2.35 23.97 12.74
CA ARG A 173 -2.26 25.23 13.51
C ARG A 173 -2.35 24.97 15.01
N TYR A 174 -3.25 24.09 15.46
CA TYR A 174 -3.34 23.73 16.88
C TYR A 174 -2.06 23.04 17.36
N ALA A 175 -1.51 22.12 16.57
CA ALA A 175 -0.24 21.43 16.87
C ALA A 175 0.94 22.40 16.87
N LEU A 176 1.05 23.31 15.89
CA LEU A 176 2.07 24.36 15.86
C LEU A 176 1.92 25.35 17.02
N PHE A 177 0.69 25.69 17.40
CA PHE A 177 0.41 26.57 18.53
C PHE A 177 0.78 25.90 19.86
N ARG A 178 0.41 24.63 20.07
CA ARG A 178 0.82 23.81 21.22
C ARG A 178 2.34 23.68 21.29
N TYR A 179 2.99 23.30 20.19
CA TYR A 179 4.44 23.19 20.11
C TYR A 179 5.13 24.51 20.47
N ALA A 180 4.66 25.64 19.92
CA ALA A 180 5.19 26.96 20.25
C ALA A 180 4.98 27.31 21.73
N VAL A 181 3.82 27.01 22.31
CA VAL A 181 3.52 27.23 23.75
C VAL A 181 4.39 26.37 24.66
N ASP A 182 4.60 25.10 24.30
CA ASP A 182 5.37 24.16 25.10
C ASP A 182 6.88 24.42 25.03
N HIS A 183 7.36 25.11 23.99
CA HIS A 183 8.79 25.42 23.74
C HIS A 183 9.11 26.92 23.84
N SER A 184 8.20 27.75 24.34
CA SER A 184 8.43 29.17 24.65
C SER A 184 8.62 29.45 26.15
N LYS A 185 8.98 28.41 26.93
CA LYS A 185 9.55 28.52 28.27
C LYS A 185 11.02 28.16 28.24
#